data_AF-A0A6N8HEC3-F1
#
_entry.id   AF-A0A6N8HEC3-F1
#
_cell.length_a   1.000
_cell.length_b   1.000
_cell.length_c   1.000
_cell.angle_alpha   90.00
_cell.angle_beta   90.00
_cell.angle_gamma   90.00
#
_symmetry.space_group_name_H-M   'P 1'
#
loop_
_entity.id
_entity.type
_entity.pdbx_description
1 polymer ?
#
loop_
_entity_poly.entity_id
_entity_poly.type
_entity_poly.pdbx_seq_one_letter_code
_entity_poly.pdbx_strand_id
1 'polypeptide(L)'
;MKKIIPIILIVLSSCSSSVSVITVNEEYGYHITSKNLKEFSNPAKATVKQVKSKEVSAEFDYMKKYLITGKDHLIPNGIFTYAIIKGSDTIYASSNLTYWFYKERVILYQSPIINVETINDLQ
;
A
#
# COMPACT_ATOMS: atom_id res chain seq x y z
N MET A 1 33.08 -41.55 11.16
CA MET A 1 32.36 -41.13 9.93
C MET A 1 31.74 -39.76 10.18
N LYS A 2 32.33 -38.68 9.62
CA LYS A 2 31.86 -37.30 9.82
C LYS A 2 30.70 -37.03 8.85
N LYS A 3 29.49 -36.79 9.37
CA LYS A 3 28.32 -36.43 8.57
C LYS A 3 28.43 -34.94 8.19
N ILE A 4 28.57 -34.68 6.89
CA ILE A 4 28.51 -33.33 6.32
C ILE A 4 27.03 -33.01 6.15
N ILE A 5 26.53 -32.01 6.86
CA ILE A 5 25.18 -31.47 6.71
C ILE A 5 25.21 -30.52 5.51
N PRO A 6 24.40 -30.71 4.45
CA PRO A 6 24.33 -29.75 3.37
C PRO A 6 23.55 -28.52 3.87
N ILE A 7 24.24 -27.40 4.00
CA ILE A 7 23.63 -26.08 4.19
C ILE A 7 22.95 -25.75 2.86
N ILE A 8 21.62 -25.88 2.83
CA ILE A 8 20.79 -25.38 1.73
C ILE A 8 20.91 -23.86 1.77
N LEU A 9 21.75 -23.32 0.90
CA LEU A 9 21.86 -21.89 0.64
C LEU A 9 20.60 -21.47 -0.13
N ILE A 10 19.55 -21.08 0.59
CA ILE A 10 18.37 -20.46 0.00
C ILE A 10 18.82 -19.09 -0.52
N VAL A 11 19.17 -19.03 -1.80
CA VAL A 11 19.36 -17.78 -2.52
C VAL A 11 17.97 -17.15 -2.63
N LEU A 12 17.63 -16.29 -1.67
CA LEU A 12 16.51 -15.38 -1.79
C LEU A 12 16.79 -14.48 -2.99
N SER A 13 16.16 -14.81 -4.12
CA SER A 13 16.06 -13.95 -5.28
C SER A 13 15.42 -12.65 -4.82
N SER A 14 16.26 -11.65 -4.53
CA SER A 14 15.87 -10.28 -4.23
C SER A 14 15.32 -9.66 -5.51
N CYS A 15 14.12 -10.09 -5.92
CA CYS A 15 13.29 -9.32 -6.82
C CYS A 15 13.03 -8.01 -6.07
N SER A 16 13.62 -6.92 -6.55
CA SER A 16 13.37 -5.56 -6.07
C SER A 16 11.88 -5.27 -6.22
N SER A 17 11.09 -5.68 -5.24
CA SER A 17 9.65 -5.47 -5.22
C SER A 17 9.42 -4.01 -4.81
N SER A 18 9.54 -3.11 -5.77
CA SER A 18 9.25 -1.70 -5.57
C SER A 18 7.76 -1.53 -5.31
N VAL A 19 7.43 -0.75 -4.31
CA VAL A 19 6.06 -0.27 -4.07
C VAL A 19 5.96 1.12 -4.67
N SER A 20 4.90 1.41 -5.43
CA SER A 20 4.63 2.78 -5.89
C SER A 20 3.55 3.39 -5.01
N VAL A 21 3.73 4.63 -4.59
CA VAL A 21 2.76 5.42 -3.85
C VAL A 21 2.28 6.54 -4.76
N ILE A 22 0.99 6.60 -5.00
CA ILE A 22 0.32 7.69 -5.68
C ILE A 22 -0.36 8.55 -4.61
N THR A 23 -0.03 9.85 -4.60
CA THR A 23 -0.63 10.83 -3.69
C THR A 23 -1.46 11.81 -4.50
N VAL A 24 -2.71 12.01 -4.10
CA VAL A 24 -3.60 13.00 -4.71
C VAL A 24 -3.32 14.37 -4.13
N ASN A 25 -3.18 15.38 -4.98
CA ASN A 25 -3.12 16.76 -4.56
C ASN A 25 -4.57 17.22 -4.30
N GLU A 26 -4.91 17.51 -3.04
CA GLU A 26 -6.26 17.96 -2.65
C GLU A 26 -6.56 19.42 -3.06
N GLU A 27 -6.02 19.88 -4.20
CA GLU A 27 -6.39 21.19 -4.73
C GLU A 27 -7.82 21.13 -5.31
N TYR A 28 -8.62 22.16 -4.99
CA TYR A 28 -9.97 22.41 -5.52
C TYR A 28 -11.13 21.54 -5.00
N GLY A 29 -11.06 21.03 -3.76
CA GLY A 29 -12.21 20.35 -3.12
C GLY A 29 -12.63 19.05 -3.81
N TYR A 30 -11.72 18.46 -4.60
CA TYR A 30 -11.91 17.21 -5.30
C TYR A 30 -11.50 16.04 -4.41
N HIS A 31 -12.41 15.09 -4.20
CA HIS A 31 -12.16 13.91 -3.37
C HIS A 31 -12.30 12.62 -4.18
N ILE A 32 -11.36 11.69 -3.96
CA ILE A 32 -11.47 10.34 -4.48
C ILE A 32 -12.15 9.46 -3.43
N THR A 33 -13.15 8.72 -3.86
CA THR A 33 -13.91 7.74 -3.08
C THR A 33 -13.85 6.39 -3.79
N SER A 34 -14.45 5.36 -3.19
CA SER A 34 -14.55 4.02 -3.79
C SER A 34 -15.24 4.02 -5.16
N LYS A 35 -16.04 5.05 -5.47
CA LYS A 35 -16.78 5.20 -6.73
C LYS A 35 -15.94 5.73 -7.89
N ASN A 36 -14.79 6.36 -7.62
CA ASN A 36 -13.96 7.04 -8.63
C ASN A 36 -12.46 6.78 -8.48
N LEU A 37 -12.07 5.60 -7.97
CA LEU A 37 -10.67 5.20 -7.76
C LEU A 37 -9.76 5.30 -9.00
N LYS A 38 -10.34 5.24 -10.22
CA LYS A 38 -9.61 5.45 -11.48
C LYS A 38 -8.92 6.83 -11.57
N GLU A 39 -9.35 7.79 -10.77
CA GLU A 39 -8.82 9.16 -10.79
C GLU A 39 -7.43 9.26 -10.15
N PHE A 40 -6.97 8.23 -9.43
CA PHE A 40 -5.57 8.10 -9.03
C PHE A 40 -4.62 7.99 -10.24
N SER A 41 -5.12 7.60 -11.41
CA SER A 41 -4.34 7.56 -12.65
C SER A 41 -4.31 8.90 -13.40
N ASN A 42 -4.97 9.95 -12.88
CA ASN A 42 -5.00 11.27 -13.51
C ASN A 42 -3.73 12.07 -13.15
N PRO A 43 -2.79 12.29 -14.08
CA PRO A 43 -1.53 12.96 -13.79
C PRO A 43 -1.70 14.45 -13.43
N ALA A 44 -2.84 15.07 -13.78
CA ALA A 44 -3.12 16.45 -13.40
C ALA A 44 -3.54 16.59 -11.93
N LYS A 45 -3.87 15.48 -11.25
CA LYS A 45 -4.40 15.47 -9.88
C LYS A 45 -3.58 14.62 -8.91
N ALA A 46 -2.62 13.86 -9.42
CA ALA A 46 -1.90 12.87 -8.64
C ALA A 46 -0.41 12.91 -8.94
N THR A 47 0.39 12.73 -7.91
CA THR A 47 1.84 12.56 -7.98
C THR A 47 2.18 11.10 -7.71
N VAL A 48 3.13 10.55 -8.45
CA VAL A 48 3.58 9.16 -8.30
C VAL A 48 5.00 9.14 -7.78
N LYS A 49 5.24 8.32 -6.76
CA LYS A 49 6.56 8.10 -6.17
C LYS A 49 6.84 6.61 -6.04
N GLN A 50 8.12 6.24 -6.18
CA GLN A 50 8.55 4.86 -5.99
C GLN A 50 9.29 4.70 -4.68
N VAL A 51 8.88 3.71 -3.91
CA VAL A 51 9.49 3.28 -2.66
C VAL A 51 10.26 2.00 -2.89
N LYS A 52 11.58 2.07 -2.72
CA LYS A 52 12.48 0.92 -2.79
C LYS A 52 12.90 0.50 -1.38
N SER A 53 11.94 0.09 -0.56
CA SER A 53 12.17 -0.48 0.77
C SER A 53 11.60 -1.90 0.85
N LYS A 54 12.41 -2.80 1.43
CA LYS A 54 11.98 -4.19 1.66
C LYS A 54 10.91 -4.25 2.75
N GLU A 55 11.02 -3.39 3.76
CA GLU A 55 10.10 -3.26 4.89
C GLU A 55 8.72 -2.80 4.39
N VAL A 56 8.67 -1.74 3.58
CA VAL A 56 7.42 -1.24 2.97
C VAL A 56 6.80 -2.30 2.07
N SER A 57 7.62 -3.03 1.30
CA SER A 57 7.14 -4.10 0.44
C SER A 57 6.56 -5.29 1.23
N ALA A 58 7.19 -5.67 2.34
CA ALA A 58 6.73 -6.74 3.22
C ALA A 58 5.44 -6.32 3.94
N GLU A 59 5.37 -5.07 4.40
CA GLU A 59 4.18 -4.52 5.03
C GLU A 59 3.00 -4.52 4.06
N PHE A 60 3.21 -4.12 2.80
CA PHE A 60 2.17 -4.19 1.77
C PHE A 60 1.61 -5.63 1.63
N ASP A 61 2.46 -6.64 1.60
CA ASP A 61 2.02 -8.04 1.49
C ASP A 61 1.26 -8.51 2.73
N TYR A 62 1.70 -8.07 3.92
CA TYR A 62 1.01 -8.34 5.17
C TYR A 62 -0.38 -7.70 5.16
N MET A 63 -0.46 -6.40 4.87
CA MET A 63 -1.70 -5.65 4.80
C MET A 63 -2.65 -6.25 3.78
N LYS A 64 -2.17 -6.62 2.58
CA LYS A 64 -3.00 -7.30 1.58
C LYS A 64 -3.69 -8.54 2.13
N LYS A 65 -2.96 -9.39 2.87
CA LYS A 65 -3.53 -10.59 3.51
C LYS A 65 -4.52 -10.21 4.61
N TYR A 66 -4.14 -9.27 5.47
CA TYR A 66 -4.97 -8.78 6.57
C TYR A 66 -6.29 -8.19 6.06
N LEU A 67 -6.25 -7.41 4.97
CA LEU A 67 -7.41 -6.75 4.38
C LEU A 67 -8.41 -7.72 3.74
N ILE A 68 -7.96 -8.91 3.33
CA ILE A 68 -8.85 -9.96 2.82
C ILE A 68 -9.57 -10.69 3.97
N THR A 69 -8.87 -10.88 5.09
CA THR A 69 -9.34 -11.70 6.23
C THR A 69 -9.98 -10.90 7.35
N GLY A 70 -9.79 -9.58 7.36
CA GLY A 70 -10.29 -8.68 8.39
C GLY A 70 -11.81 -8.54 8.37
N LYS A 71 -12.36 -8.12 9.51
CA LYS A 71 -13.78 -7.82 9.63
C LYS A 71 -14.07 -6.48 8.94
N ASP A 72 -15.01 -6.47 8.00
CA ASP A 72 -15.34 -5.27 7.23
C ASP A 72 -15.84 -4.14 8.16
N HIS A 73 -15.32 -2.95 7.94
CA HIS A 73 -15.84 -1.71 8.50
C HIS A 73 -16.70 -0.99 7.45
N LEU A 74 -17.96 -0.73 7.79
CA LEU A 74 -19.03 -0.34 6.86
C LEU A 74 -19.03 1.14 6.44
N ILE A 75 -17.88 1.79 6.26
CA ILE A 75 -17.86 3.15 5.66
C ILE A 75 -17.40 3.04 4.21
N PRO A 76 -18.29 2.73 3.24
CA PRO A 76 -17.92 2.61 1.83
C PRO A 76 -17.62 3.94 1.15
N ASN A 77 -17.86 5.08 1.82
CA ASN A 77 -17.68 6.43 1.27
C ASN A 77 -16.51 7.20 1.92
N GLY A 78 -15.45 6.50 2.33
CA GLY A 78 -14.23 7.18 2.77
C GLY A 78 -13.60 7.99 1.63
N ILE A 79 -12.93 9.08 2.00
CA ILE A 79 -12.08 9.84 1.09
C ILE A 79 -10.70 9.20 1.12
N PHE A 80 -10.17 8.91 -0.06
CA PHE A 80 -8.85 8.33 -0.27
C PHE A 80 -7.90 9.38 -0.83
N THR A 81 -6.72 9.46 -0.23
CA THR A 81 -5.65 10.40 -0.61
C THR A 81 -4.46 9.64 -1.19
N TYR A 82 -4.29 8.36 -0.83
CA TYR A 82 -3.18 7.52 -1.30
C TYR A 82 -3.67 6.28 -2.04
N ALA A 83 -2.92 5.88 -3.07
CA ALA A 83 -2.98 4.55 -3.67
C ALA A 83 -1.59 3.93 -3.66
N ILE A 84 -1.48 2.74 -3.08
CA ILE A 84 -0.22 2.02 -2.89
C ILE A 84 -0.27 0.79 -3.78
N ILE A 85 0.71 0.67 -4.67
CA ILE A 85 0.68 -0.27 -5.80
C ILE A 85 1.89 -1.19 -5.70
N LYS A 86 1.65 -2.49 -5.81
CA LYS A 86 2.69 -3.50 -5.92
C LYS A 86 2.25 -4.60 -6.89
N GLY A 87 2.95 -4.72 -8.02
CA GLY A 87 2.52 -5.62 -9.10
C GLY A 87 1.15 -5.20 -9.63
N SER A 88 0.19 -6.13 -9.62
CA SER A 88 -1.21 -5.88 -10.02
C SER A 88 -2.13 -5.44 -8.89
N ASP A 89 -1.64 -5.45 -7.64
CA ASP A 89 -2.46 -5.12 -6.47
C ASP A 89 -2.36 -3.62 -6.15
N THR A 90 -3.49 -3.00 -5.82
CA THR A 90 -3.57 -1.61 -5.35
C THR A 90 -4.38 -1.54 -4.07
N ILE A 91 -3.80 -0.98 -3.01
CA ILE A 91 -4.47 -0.67 -1.74
C ILE A 91 -4.65 0.84 -1.65
N TYR A 92 -5.86 1.31 -1.38
CA TYR A 92 -6.15 2.73 -1.23
C TYR A 92 -6.25 3.12 0.24
N ALA A 93 -5.84 4.33 0.60
CA ALA A 93 -5.82 4.77 1.99
C ALA A 93 -6.28 6.21 2.17
N SER A 94 -6.84 6.50 3.34
CA SER A 94 -7.16 7.86 3.79
C SER A 94 -5.90 8.71 4.02
N SER A 95 -6.05 10.04 4.06
CA SER A 95 -4.96 11.00 4.32
C SER A 95 -4.17 10.75 5.60
N ASN A 96 -4.80 10.15 6.61
CA ASN A 96 -4.19 9.79 7.88
C ASN A 96 -3.74 8.31 7.98
N LEU A 97 -3.88 7.52 6.91
CA LEU A 97 -3.46 6.11 6.85
C LEU A 97 -4.05 5.21 7.95
N THR A 98 -5.29 5.48 8.35
CA THR A 98 -6.02 4.65 9.33
C THR A 98 -7.10 3.80 8.67
N TYR A 99 -7.53 4.19 7.49
CA TYR A 99 -8.63 3.60 6.76
C TYR A 99 -8.13 3.13 5.39
N TRP A 100 -8.34 1.86 5.08
CA TRP A 100 -7.76 1.18 3.94
C TRP A 100 -8.82 0.46 3.12
N PHE A 101 -8.76 0.59 1.80
CA PHE A 101 -9.67 -0.07 0.87
C PHE A 101 -8.93 -1.01 -0.07
N TYR A 102 -9.42 -2.24 -0.13
CA TYR A 102 -8.88 -3.28 -1.00
C TYR A 102 -9.97 -4.30 -1.36
N LYS A 103 -10.18 -4.56 -2.65
CA LYS A 103 -11.19 -5.51 -3.16
C LYS A 103 -12.56 -5.35 -2.49
N GLU A 104 -13.10 -4.13 -2.54
CA GLU A 104 -14.42 -3.76 -1.99
C GLU A 104 -14.54 -3.83 -0.46
N ARG A 105 -13.44 -4.13 0.24
CA ARG A 105 -13.38 -4.17 1.70
C ARG A 105 -12.71 -2.94 2.23
N VAL A 106 -13.21 -2.51 3.37
CA VAL A 106 -12.75 -1.34 4.10
C VAL A 106 -12.38 -1.79 5.49
N ILE A 107 -11.14 -1.52 5.91
CA ILE A 107 -10.65 -1.93 7.21
C ILE A 107 -9.89 -0.80 7.88
N LEU A 108 -10.10 -0.68 9.18
CA LEU A 108 -9.31 0.17 10.04
C LEU A 108 -8.04 -0.58 10.44
N TYR A 109 -6.90 0.02 10.12
CA TYR A 109 -5.59 -0.52 10.45
C TYR A 109 -4.61 0.63 10.54
N GLN A 110 -3.68 0.57 11.48
CA GLN A 110 -2.62 1.55 11.59
C GLN A 110 -1.30 0.83 11.41
N SER A 111 -0.72 0.98 10.22
CA SER A 111 0.54 0.35 9.88
C SER A 111 1.67 0.99 10.70
N PRO A 112 2.55 0.19 11.34
CA PRO A 112 3.75 0.71 11.97
C PRO A 112 4.83 1.10 10.94
N ILE A 113 4.72 0.65 9.70
CA ILE A 113 5.72 0.86 8.64
C ILE A 113 5.22 1.83 7.56
N ILE A 114 4.00 1.66 7.04
CA ILE A 114 3.45 2.57 6.03
C ILE A 114 2.62 3.64 6.74
N ASN A 115 3.30 4.71 7.17
CA ASN A 115 2.72 5.85 7.88
C ASN A 115 3.03 7.18 7.16
N VAL A 116 2.52 8.30 7.70
CA VAL A 116 2.63 9.62 7.06
C VAL A 116 4.09 10.04 6.93
N GLU A 117 4.91 9.76 7.94
CA GLU A 117 6.35 10.04 7.91
C GLU A 117 7.03 9.26 6.78
N THR A 118 6.74 7.96 6.67
CA THR A 118 7.29 7.10 5.61
C THR A 118 6.87 7.55 4.22
N ILE A 119 5.69 8.16 4.06
CA ILE A 119 5.26 8.74 2.78
C ILE A 119 5.94 10.10 2.52
N ASN A 120 6.10 10.93 3.56
CA ASN A 120 6.71 12.26 3.46
C ASN A 120 8.23 12.19 3.27
N ASP A 121 8.91 11.22 3.86
CA ASP A 121 10.35 10.99 3.67
C ASP A 121 10.71 10.58 2.23
N LEU A 122 9.70 10.35 1.38
CA LEU A 122 9.84 10.15 -0.06
C LEU A 122 9.77 11.47 -0.86
N GLN A 123 9.62 12.64 -0.21
CA GLN A 123 9.66 13.98 -0.82
C GLN A 123 11.09 14.46 -1.03
#